data_AF-A0A1H1MY01-F1
#
_entry.id   AF-A0A1H1MY01-F1
#
_cell.length_a   1.000
_cell.length_b   1.000
_cell.length_c   1.000
_cell.angle_alpha   90.00
_cell.angle_beta   90.00
_cell.angle_gamma   90.00
#
_symmetry.space_group_name_H-M   'P 1'
#
loop_
_entity.id
_entity.type
_entity.pdbx_description
1 polymer ?
#
loop_
_entity_poly.entity_id
_entity_poly.type
_entity_poly.pdbx_seq_one_letter_code
_entity_poly.pdbx_strand_id
1 'polypeptide(L)'
;MPRPLLRQLAIIETVMHHMKTAISLLIILISSLGFSQNDKSDTITIKGIIFSEVDGKPLGNAYINYTSKYKYSMTNENGKFEYKYLKKKKDLNEKIEISALGYEKYDTIIDLNKDDIIDLFVVLKTRFGLNRQKALEDINQGEINILLSGGIAPVIYKGDKKFTKKYQVNFIEYGCEAISERSLIEYNQTVFEYLDKKFGEKWRKEIRDDVSGL
;
A
#
# COMPACT_ATOMS: atom_id res chain seq x y z
N MET A 1 -50.37 -64.09 47.70
CA MET A 1 -49.65 -62.80 47.84
C MET A 1 -48.93 -62.48 46.52
N PRO A 2 -49.08 -61.28 45.93
CA PRO A 2 -48.76 -61.01 44.52
C PRO A 2 -47.29 -60.58 44.35
N ARG A 3 -46.36 -61.53 44.25
CA ARG A 3 -44.93 -61.23 43.95
C ARG A 3 -44.57 -60.99 42.47
N PRO A 4 -45.25 -61.53 41.44
CA PRO A 4 -44.79 -61.37 40.06
C PRO A 4 -45.11 -60.00 39.45
N LEU A 5 -46.25 -59.39 39.82
CA LEU A 5 -46.66 -58.08 39.31
C LEU A 5 -45.75 -56.94 39.79
N LEU A 6 -45.35 -56.96 41.07
CA LEU A 6 -44.41 -55.98 41.63
C LEU A 6 -43.04 -56.03 40.96
N ARG A 7 -42.60 -57.23 40.55
CA ARG A 7 -41.31 -57.40 39.85
C ARG A 7 -41.36 -56.89 38.41
N GLN A 8 -42.49 -57.05 37.71
CA GLN A 8 -42.68 -56.45 36.38
C GLN A 8 -42.77 -54.92 36.44
N LEU A 9 -43.50 -54.37 37.41
CA LEU A 9 -43.58 -52.92 37.63
C LEU A 9 -42.20 -52.29 37.89
N ALA A 10 -41.37 -52.91 38.73
CA ALA A 10 -40.01 -52.43 38.99
C ALA A 10 -39.09 -52.44 37.75
N ILE A 11 -39.25 -53.45 36.87
CA ILE A 11 -38.51 -53.51 35.60
C ILE A 11 -38.96 -52.39 34.66
N ILE A 12 -40.26 -52.15 34.55
CA ILE A 12 -40.82 -51.07 33.71
C ILE A 12 -40.35 -49.70 34.21
N GLU A 13 -40.37 -49.45 35.53
CA GLU A 13 -39.87 -48.19 36.10
C GLU A 13 -38.38 -47.96 35.83
N THR A 14 -37.56 -49.02 35.95
CA THR A 14 -36.12 -48.96 35.67
C THR A 14 -35.86 -48.66 34.19
N VAL A 15 -36.56 -49.33 33.28
CA VAL A 15 -36.47 -49.09 31.83
C VAL A 15 -36.93 -47.68 31.48
N MET A 16 -38.04 -47.19 32.06
CA MET A 16 -38.50 -45.82 31.86
C MET A 16 -37.52 -44.78 32.40
N HIS A 17 -36.87 -45.05 33.53
CA HIS A 17 -35.83 -44.17 34.08
C HIS A 17 -34.63 -44.09 33.14
N HIS A 18 -34.09 -45.22 32.67
CA HIS A 18 -32.98 -45.23 31.72
C HIS A 18 -33.35 -44.59 30.37
N MET A 19 -34.58 -44.76 29.90
CA MET A 19 -35.06 -44.14 28.67
C MET A 19 -35.19 -42.62 28.82
N LYS A 20 -35.68 -42.12 29.96
CA LYS A 20 -35.69 -40.69 30.28
C LYS A 20 -34.27 -40.13 30.37
N THR A 21 -33.35 -40.83 31.02
CA THR A 21 -31.94 -40.41 31.11
C THR A 21 -31.27 -40.39 29.74
N ALA A 22 -31.53 -41.37 28.88
CA ALA A 22 -31.03 -41.40 27.50
C ALA A 22 -31.59 -40.25 26.64
N ILE A 23 -32.89 -39.95 26.78
CA ILE A 23 -33.52 -38.81 26.10
C ILE A 23 -32.91 -37.48 26.58
N SER A 24 -32.70 -37.30 27.89
CA SER A 24 -32.08 -36.10 28.44
C SER A 24 -30.64 -35.91 27.94
N LEU A 25 -29.86 -37.00 27.86
CA LEU A 25 -28.49 -36.96 27.31
C LEU A 25 -28.49 -36.62 25.81
N LEU A 26 -29.46 -37.12 25.05
CA LEU A 26 -29.61 -36.81 23.62
C LEU A 26 -29.93 -35.32 23.40
N ILE A 27 -30.80 -34.73 24.22
CA ILE A 27 -31.16 -33.30 24.14
C ILE A 27 -29.93 -32.40 24.43
N ILE A 28 -29.09 -32.78 25.40
CA ILE A 28 -27.84 -32.08 25.73
C ILE A 28 -26.82 -32.20 24.59
N LEU A 29 -26.79 -33.33 23.89
CA LEU A 29 -25.87 -33.53 22.75
C LEU A 29 -26.31 -32.73 21.52
N ILE A 30 -27.62 -32.54 21.32
CA ILE A 30 -28.15 -31.75 20.19
C ILE A 30 -27.95 -30.25 20.45
N SER A 31 -28.00 -29.79 21.70
CA SER A 31 -27.75 -28.38 22.02
C SER A 31 -26.28 -27.98 21.88
N SER A 32 -25.33 -28.91 22.02
CA SER A 32 -23.90 -28.66 21.75
C SER A 32 -23.54 -28.69 20.26
N LEU A 33 -24.38 -29.27 19.40
CA LEU A 33 -24.21 -29.26 17.94
C LEU A 33 -24.84 -28.02 17.27
N GLY A 34 -25.62 -27.21 18.00
CA GLY A 34 -26.35 -26.06 17.49
C GLY A 34 -25.55 -24.74 17.33
N PHE A 35 -24.27 -24.70 17.72
CA PHE A 35 -23.41 -23.53 17.58
C PHE A 35 -22.17 -23.83 16.73
N SER A 36 -22.39 -24.34 15.53
CA SER A 36 -21.44 -24.13 14.44
C SER A 36 -22.23 -23.60 13.26
N GLN A 37 -22.78 -22.39 13.43
CA GLN A 37 -23.18 -21.61 12.27
C GLN A 37 -21.88 -21.24 11.56
N ASN A 38 -21.79 -21.63 10.29
CA ASN A 38 -20.84 -21.10 9.33
C ASN A 38 -21.07 -19.59 9.25
N ASP A 39 -20.51 -18.83 10.18
CA ASP A 39 -20.29 -17.41 9.97
C ASP A 39 -19.29 -17.35 8.82
N LYS A 40 -19.80 -17.06 7.60
CA LYS A 40 -18.95 -16.55 6.54
C LYS A 40 -18.10 -15.48 7.21
N SER A 41 -16.79 -15.67 7.19
CA SER A 41 -15.85 -14.68 7.73
C SER A 41 -16.28 -13.31 7.22
N ASP A 42 -16.71 -12.42 8.14
CA ASP A 42 -17.02 -11.00 7.88
C ASP A 42 -15.75 -10.22 7.49
N THR A 43 -14.71 -10.90 7.01
CA THR A 43 -13.44 -10.33 6.63
C THR A 43 -13.34 -10.28 5.11
N ILE A 44 -13.19 -9.07 4.59
CA ILE A 44 -12.83 -8.82 3.19
C ILE A 44 -11.32 -8.65 3.13
N THR A 45 -10.66 -9.25 2.14
CA THR A 45 -9.23 -9.02 1.89
C THR A 45 -9.08 -7.95 0.83
N ILE A 46 -8.59 -6.78 1.21
CA ILE A 46 -8.20 -5.73 0.26
C ILE A 46 -6.71 -5.85 0.03
N LYS A 47 -6.28 -6.11 -1.20
CA LYS A 47 -4.87 -6.26 -1.53
C LYS A 47 -4.56 -5.62 -2.87
N GLY A 48 -3.29 -5.42 -3.16
CA GLY A 48 -2.94 -4.78 -4.40
C GLY A 48 -1.46 -4.53 -4.59
N ILE A 49 -1.15 -3.87 -5.70
CA ILE A 49 0.18 -3.39 -6.04
C ILE A 49 0.09 -1.96 -6.58
N ILE A 50 1.01 -1.13 -6.10
CA ILE A 50 1.15 0.26 -6.49
C ILE A 50 2.41 0.40 -7.35
N PHE A 51 2.28 1.12 -8.46
CA PHE A 51 3.38 1.42 -9.39
C PHE A 51 3.65 2.92 -9.44
N SER A 52 4.89 3.27 -9.76
CA SER A 52 5.28 4.65 -10.07
C SER A 52 5.07 4.95 -11.56
N GLU A 53 4.49 6.11 -11.88
CA GLU A 53 4.44 6.61 -13.26
C GLU A 53 5.83 6.91 -13.84
N VAL A 54 6.85 7.17 -13.00
CA VAL A 54 8.19 7.57 -13.46
C VAL A 54 8.84 6.51 -14.35
N ASP A 55 8.82 5.26 -13.89
CA ASP A 55 9.52 4.15 -14.54
C ASP A 55 8.69 2.85 -14.64
N GLY A 56 7.41 2.91 -14.26
CA GLY A 56 6.49 1.77 -14.29
C GLY A 56 6.79 0.66 -13.28
N LYS A 57 7.76 0.87 -12.38
CA LYS A 57 8.15 -0.16 -11.40
C LYS A 57 7.31 -0.06 -10.12
N PRO A 58 7.25 -1.14 -9.31
CA PRO A 58 6.53 -1.11 -8.05
C PRO A 58 7.03 -0.02 -7.10
N LEU A 59 6.10 0.53 -6.31
CA LEU A 59 6.32 1.65 -5.42
C LEU A 59 6.13 1.24 -3.95
N GLY A 60 7.24 1.07 -3.24
CA GLY A 60 7.24 0.84 -1.80
C GLY A 60 6.93 2.09 -0.97
N ASN A 61 6.60 1.89 0.30
CA ASN A 61 6.31 2.96 1.26
C ASN A 61 5.16 3.91 0.86
N ALA A 62 4.24 3.45 0.00
CA ALA A 62 2.99 4.14 -0.25
C ALA A 62 2.00 3.81 0.88
N TYR A 63 1.34 4.82 1.43
CA TYR A 63 0.34 4.67 2.47
C TYR A 63 -1.04 4.47 1.86
N ILE A 64 -1.76 3.48 2.36
CA ILE A 64 -3.15 3.19 2.01
C ILE A 64 -3.99 3.48 3.25
N ASN A 65 -4.83 4.51 3.19
CA ASN A 65 -5.73 4.92 4.26
C ASN A 65 -7.14 4.39 4.00
N TYR A 66 -7.69 3.67 4.97
CA TYR A 66 -9.05 3.16 5.01
C TYR A 66 -9.87 4.12 5.88
N THR A 67 -10.52 5.08 5.20
CA THR A 67 -11.11 6.26 5.85
C THR A 67 -12.19 5.90 6.88
N SER A 68 -13.09 4.95 6.56
CA SER A 68 -14.20 4.62 7.46
C SER A 68 -13.75 3.90 8.72
N LYS A 69 -12.56 3.29 8.68
CA LYS A 69 -11.97 2.55 9.80
C LYS A 69 -10.93 3.35 10.58
N TYR A 70 -10.49 4.50 10.06
CA TYR A 70 -9.33 5.24 10.58
C TYR A 70 -8.11 4.32 10.73
N LYS A 71 -7.88 3.50 9.71
CA LYS A 71 -6.77 2.53 9.64
C LYS A 71 -5.92 2.81 8.42
N TYR A 72 -4.68 2.36 8.46
CA TYR A 72 -3.81 2.40 7.31
C TYR A 72 -3.02 1.10 7.16
N SER A 73 -2.58 0.85 5.94
CA SER A 73 -1.52 -0.10 5.61
C SER A 73 -0.46 0.60 4.76
N MET A 74 0.63 -0.09 4.47
CA MET A 74 1.72 0.45 3.65
C MET A 74 2.16 -0.60 2.64
N THR A 75 2.59 -0.17 1.45
CA THR A 75 3.22 -1.07 0.50
C THR A 75 4.60 -1.51 1.00
N ASN A 76 4.95 -2.78 0.76
CA ASN A 76 6.31 -3.28 0.92
C ASN A 76 7.22 -2.82 -0.23
N GLU A 77 8.50 -3.20 -0.21
CA GLU A 77 9.49 -2.88 -1.25
C GLU A 77 9.05 -3.27 -2.68
N ASN A 78 8.21 -4.29 -2.81
CA ASN A 78 7.67 -4.77 -4.09
C ASN A 78 6.36 -4.08 -4.47
N GLY A 79 6.03 -2.96 -3.83
CA GLY A 79 4.83 -2.17 -4.05
C GLY A 79 3.53 -2.86 -3.62
N LYS A 80 3.59 -4.00 -2.94
CA LYS A 80 2.41 -4.80 -2.58
C LYS A 80 1.89 -4.43 -1.20
N PHE A 81 0.57 -4.47 -1.04
CA PHE A 81 -0.09 -4.34 0.26
C PHE A 81 -1.22 -5.36 0.40
N GLU A 82 -1.56 -5.69 1.64
CA GLU A 82 -2.73 -6.48 2.00
C GLU A 82 -3.31 -5.96 3.32
N TYR A 83 -4.63 -5.90 3.39
CA TYR A 83 -5.39 -5.51 4.57
C TYR A 83 -6.62 -6.40 4.74
N LYS A 84 -6.77 -6.97 5.93
CA LYS A 84 -7.95 -7.72 6.34
C LYS A 84 -8.98 -6.75 6.92
N TYR A 85 -10.00 -6.43 6.13
CA TYR A 85 -11.08 -5.54 6.49
C TYR A 85 -12.17 -6.29 7.24
N LEU A 86 -12.34 -5.98 8.53
CA LEU A 86 -13.44 -6.52 9.33
C LEU A 86 -14.73 -5.73 9.03
N LYS A 87 -15.58 -6.33 8.20
CA LYS A 87 -16.87 -5.79 7.75
C LYS A 87 -17.88 -5.85 8.90
N LYS A 88 -18.54 -4.73 9.15
CA LYS A 88 -19.74 -4.67 9.99
C LYS A 88 -20.96 -4.73 9.08
N LYS A 89 -22.09 -5.21 9.61
CA LYS A 89 -23.36 -5.32 8.85
C LYS A 89 -23.79 -4.03 8.11
N LYS A 90 -23.40 -2.86 8.62
CA LYS A 90 -23.72 -1.55 8.03
C LYS A 90 -22.69 -1.04 7.01
N ASP A 91 -21.55 -1.71 6.89
CA ASP A 91 -20.45 -1.28 6.01
C ASP A 91 -20.78 -1.74 4.58
N LEU A 92 -21.17 -0.78 3.75
CA LEU A 92 -21.47 -1.03 2.34
C LEU A 92 -20.27 -0.70 1.45
N ASN A 93 -19.60 0.42 1.73
CA ASN A 93 -18.49 0.92 0.94
C ASN A 93 -17.32 1.30 1.84
N GLU A 94 -16.11 1.30 1.28
CA GLU A 94 -14.92 1.88 1.92
C GLU A 94 -14.26 2.92 1.01
N LYS A 95 -13.98 4.11 1.55
CA LYS A 95 -13.11 5.09 0.86
C LYS A 95 -11.65 4.74 1.14
N ILE A 96 -10.91 4.55 0.05
CA ILE A 96 -9.47 4.30 0.07
C ILE A 96 -8.77 5.54 -0.46
N GLU A 97 -7.77 6.02 0.28
CA GLU A 97 -6.87 7.07 -0.16
C GLU A 97 -5.43 6.52 -0.16
N ILE A 98 -4.72 6.71 -1.26
CA ILE A 98 -3.36 6.25 -1.46
C ILE A 98 -2.47 7.48 -1.62
N SER A 99 -1.38 7.54 -0.86
CA SER A 99 -0.41 8.62 -0.95
C SER A 99 1.02 8.13 -0.81
N ALA A 100 1.94 8.81 -1.50
CA ALA A 100 3.38 8.57 -1.42
C ALA A 100 4.10 9.91 -1.59
N LEU A 101 5.29 10.04 -1.01
CA LEU A 101 6.06 11.28 -1.07
C LEU A 101 6.43 11.62 -2.53
N GLY A 102 6.06 12.81 -2.98
CA GLY A 102 6.31 13.24 -4.36
C GLY A 102 5.28 12.82 -5.41
N TYR A 103 4.24 12.10 -4.99
CA TYR A 103 3.16 11.63 -5.85
C TYR A 103 1.85 12.38 -5.58
N GLU A 104 1.00 12.43 -6.59
CA GLU A 104 -0.38 12.86 -6.44
C GLU A 104 -1.14 11.87 -5.55
N LYS A 105 -2.10 12.38 -4.77
CA LYS A 105 -3.00 11.51 -4.01
C LYS A 105 -3.95 10.83 -4.99
N TYR A 106 -4.14 9.53 -4.78
CA TYR A 106 -5.18 8.76 -5.45
C TYR A 106 -6.28 8.46 -4.44
N ASP A 107 -7.53 8.59 -4.81
CA ASP A 107 -8.64 8.09 -4.00
C ASP A 107 -9.65 7.30 -4.82
N THR A 108 -10.34 6.39 -4.16
CA THR A 108 -11.39 5.57 -4.75
C THR A 108 -12.37 5.11 -3.68
N ILE A 109 -13.55 4.68 -4.11
CA ILE A 109 -14.53 4.02 -3.25
C ILE A 109 -14.68 2.58 -3.73
N ILE A 110 -14.60 1.62 -2.83
CA ILE A 110 -14.83 0.20 -3.11
C ILE A 110 -16.15 -0.26 -2.50
N ASP A 111 -16.86 -1.15 -3.20
CA ASP A 111 -18.07 -1.82 -2.70
C ASP A 111 -17.67 -3.10 -1.96
N LEU A 112 -18.03 -3.16 -0.67
CA LEU A 112 -17.71 -4.25 0.24
C LEU A 112 -18.70 -5.42 0.14
N ASN A 113 -19.76 -5.31 -0.65
CA ASN A 113 -20.73 -6.39 -0.86
C ASN A 113 -20.47 -7.21 -2.11
N LYS A 114 -19.58 -6.74 -2.97
CA LYS A 114 -19.34 -7.34 -4.28
C LYS A 114 -18.50 -8.61 -4.17
N ASP A 115 -17.35 -8.51 -3.52
CA ASP A 115 -16.33 -9.56 -3.49
C ASP A 115 -15.69 -9.69 -2.10
N ASP A 116 -15.35 -10.92 -1.69
CA ASP A 116 -14.62 -11.20 -0.45
C ASP A 116 -13.11 -10.86 -0.58
N ILE A 117 -12.63 -10.72 -1.82
CA ILE A 117 -11.27 -10.29 -2.17
C ILE A 117 -11.36 -9.14 -3.17
N ILE A 118 -10.72 -8.03 -2.85
CA ILE A 118 -10.68 -6.83 -3.69
C ILE A 118 -9.21 -6.59 -4.07
N ASP A 119 -8.93 -6.66 -5.36
CA ASP A 119 -7.61 -6.40 -5.93
C ASP A 119 -7.51 -4.97 -6.47
N LEU A 120 -6.48 -4.23 -6.05
CA LEU A 120 -6.21 -2.86 -6.48
C LEU A 120 -4.86 -2.78 -7.22
N PHE A 121 -4.92 -2.33 -8.47
CA PHE A 121 -3.74 -2.04 -9.29
C PHE A 121 -3.76 -0.55 -9.61
N VAL A 122 -2.79 0.20 -9.06
CA VAL A 122 -2.77 1.67 -9.17
C VAL A 122 -1.41 2.13 -9.65
N VAL A 123 -1.40 3.03 -10.63
CA VAL A 123 -0.21 3.79 -11.03
C VAL A 123 -0.34 5.18 -10.41
N LEU A 124 0.53 5.53 -9.48
CA LEU A 124 0.56 6.86 -8.89
C LEU A 124 1.32 7.82 -9.80
N LYS A 125 0.66 8.94 -10.11
CA LYS A 125 1.22 10.04 -10.88
C LYS A 125 2.15 10.87 -10.05
N THR A 126 3.16 11.45 -10.69
CA THR A 126 4.08 12.37 -9.99
C THR A 126 3.54 13.79 -10.02
N ARG A 127 3.77 14.56 -8.94
CA ARG A 127 3.26 15.94 -8.83
C ARG A 127 3.81 16.91 -9.87
N PHE A 128 5.03 16.66 -10.36
CA PHE A 128 5.79 17.60 -11.19
C PHE A 128 6.14 17.09 -12.57
N GLY A 129 5.75 15.85 -12.93
CA GLY A 129 6.03 15.27 -14.24
C GLY A 129 7.53 15.13 -14.57
N LEU A 130 8.39 15.14 -13.54
CA LEU A 130 9.84 15.05 -13.69
C LEU A 130 10.23 13.59 -13.99
N ASN A 131 10.77 13.38 -15.19
CA ASN A 131 11.18 12.08 -15.71
C ASN A 131 12.17 12.26 -16.88
N ARG A 132 12.57 11.14 -17.49
CA ARG A 132 13.45 11.11 -18.67
C ARG A 132 12.94 11.97 -19.83
N GLN A 133 11.65 11.88 -20.15
CA GLN A 133 11.08 12.63 -21.27
C GLN A 133 11.21 14.14 -21.04
N LYS A 134 10.86 14.62 -19.85
CA LYS A 134 10.98 16.04 -19.50
C LYS A 134 12.44 16.52 -19.54
N ALA A 135 13.38 15.71 -19.07
CA ALA A 135 14.82 16.02 -19.18
C ALA A 135 15.28 16.16 -20.64
N LEU A 136 14.85 15.26 -21.53
CA LEU A 136 15.18 15.33 -22.96
C LEU A 136 14.56 16.56 -23.62
N GLU A 137 13.33 16.92 -23.27
CA GLU A 137 12.67 18.15 -23.74
C GLU A 137 13.46 19.40 -23.34
N ASP A 138 13.87 19.49 -22.07
CA ASP A 138 14.64 20.62 -21.54
C ASP A 138 16.02 20.72 -22.20
N ILE A 139 16.72 19.59 -22.37
CA ILE A 139 18.00 19.53 -23.09
C ILE A 139 17.84 20.05 -24.53
N ASN A 140 16.78 19.64 -25.23
CA ASN A 140 16.51 20.07 -26.61
C ASN A 140 16.19 21.57 -26.70
N GLN A 141 15.65 22.16 -25.63
CA GLN A 141 15.39 23.60 -25.53
C GLN A 141 16.61 24.40 -25.06
N GLY A 142 17.71 23.73 -24.70
CA GLY A 142 18.92 24.37 -24.16
C GLY A 142 18.84 24.69 -22.67
N GLU A 143 17.84 24.14 -21.96
CA GLU A 143 17.62 24.30 -20.52
C GLU A 143 18.22 23.10 -19.75
N ILE A 144 19.55 23.00 -19.72
CA ILE A 144 20.19 21.87 -19.03
C ILE A 144 20.18 22.10 -17.52
N ASN A 145 19.23 21.48 -16.85
CA ASN A 145 19.00 21.64 -15.42
C ASN A 145 19.49 20.42 -14.63
N ILE A 146 20.04 20.64 -13.45
CA ILE A 146 20.32 19.60 -12.45
C ILE A 146 19.43 19.89 -11.27
N LEU A 147 18.55 18.93 -10.96
CA LEU A 147 17.50 19.11 -9.97
C LEU A 147 18.00 18.69 -8.60
N LEU A 148 17.67 19.50 -7.60
CA LEU A 148 18.05 19.29 -6.21
C LEU A 148 16.79 19.12 -5.36
N SER A 149 16.82 18.11 -4.48
CA SER A 149 15.92 18.09 -3.34
C SER A 149 16.36 19.19 -2.38
N GLY A 150 15.45 20.09 -2.04
CA GLY A 150 15.75 21.19 -1.12
C GLY A 150 15.33 20.89 0.32
N GLY A 151 15.27 21.96 1.08
CA GLY A 151 14.67 21.99 2.42
C GLY A 151 14.19 23.39 2.75
N ILE A 152 14.08 23.70 4.05
CA ILE A 152 13.63 25.01 4.52
C ILE A 152 14.65 26.12 4.18
N ALA A 153 15.94 25.78 4.09
CA ALA A 153 17.01 26.73 3.80
C ALA A 153 17.88 26.25 2.63
N PRO A 154 18.08 27.07 1.59
CA PRO A 154 18.92 26.71 0.44
C PRO A 154 20.38 26.62 0.84
N VAL A 155 21.09 25.62 0.30
CA VAL A 155 22.52 25.44 0.53
C VAL A 155 23.31 26.02 -0.65
N ILE A 156 24.09 27.07 -0.39
CA ILE A 156 24.91 27.75 -1.39
C ILE A 156 26.34 27.20 -1.37
N TYR A 157 26.74 26.51 -2.42
CA TYR A 157 28.13 26.06 -2.58
C TYR A 157 28.93 27.08 -3.40
N LYS A 158 30.10 27.47 -2.91
CA LYS A 158 31.00 28.40 -3.62
C LYS A 158 31.40 27.90 -5.02
N GLY A 159 31.42 26.57 -5.21
CA GLY A 159 31.75 25.92 -6.48
C GLY A 159 30.66 26.02 -7.54
N ASP A 160 29.39 26.24 -7.16
CA ASP A 160 28.25 26.13 -8.07
C ASP A 160 28.37 27.10 -9.24
N LYS A 161 28.68 28.37 -8.97
CA LYS A 161 28.86 29.38 -10.04
C LYS A 161 29.95 29.01 -11.04
N LYS A 162 31.02 28.35 -10.59
CA LYS A 162 32.11 27.90 -11.47
C LYS A 162 31.67 26.69 -12.28
N PHE A 163 30.97 25.76 -11.65
CA PHE A 163 30.44 24.55 -12.27
C PHE A 163 29.40 24.87 -13.35
N THR A 164 28.36 25.64 -13.00
CA THR A 164 27.29 26.05 -13.92
C THR A 164 27.83 26.79 -15.13
N LYS A 165 28.78 27.71 -14.95
CA LYS A 165 29.44 28.40 -16.05
C LYS A 165 30.29 27.47 -16.93
N LYS A 166 31.02 26.53 -16.33
CA LYS A 166 31.91 25.60 -17.05
C LYS A 166 31.14 24.61 -17.91
N TYR A 167 30.04 24.05 -17.38
CA TYR A 167 29.26 23.00 -18.05
C TYR A 167 27.97 23.50 -18.70
N GLN A 168 27.66 24.80 -18.58
CA GLN A 168 26.47 25.43 -19.14
C GLN A 168 25.18 24.76 -18.64
N VAL A 169 25.10 24.58 -17.32
CA VAL A 169 23.96 23.97 -16.64
C VAL A 169 23.43 24.88 -15.54
N ASN A 170 22.20 24.65 -15.10
CA ASN A 170 21.60 25.31 -13.94
C ASN A 170 21.36 24.32 -12.81
N PHE A 171 21.41 24.79 -11.56
CA PHE A 171 20.87 24.04 -10.43
C PHE A 171 19.46 24.56 -10.12
N ILE A 172 18.48 23.66 -10.03
CA ILE A 172 17.09 23.98 -9.70
C ILE A 172 16.75 23.27 -8.39
N GLU A 173 16.51 24.06 -7.34
CA GLU A 173 16.18 23.54 -6.01
C GLU A 173 14.67 23.67 -5.75
N TYR A 174 14.01 22.57 -5.38
CA TYR A 174 12.57 22.53 -5.13
C TYR A 174 12.16 22.90 -3.69
N GLY A 175 13.12 23.26 -2.84
CA GLY A 175 12.85 23.74 -1.48
C GLY A 175 12.02 22.76 -0.65
N CYS A 176 10.91 23.24 -0.07
CA CYS A 176 9.99 22.45 0.75
C CYS A 176 8.99 21.60 -0.06
N GLU A 177 9.04 21.65 -1.39
CA GLU A 177 8.19 20.77 -2.19
C GLU A 177 8.61 19.32 -2.05
N ALA A 178 7.66 18.47 -1.70
CA ALA A 178 7.85 17.03 -1.74
C ALA A 178 7.95 16.59 -3.21
N ILE A 179 9.17 16.36 -3.68
CA ILE A 179 9.47 15.76 -4.99
C ILE A 179 9.72 14.27 -4.80
N SER A 180 9.33 13.46 -5.79
CA SER A 180 9.69 12.05 -5.77
C SER A 180 11.20 11.93 -5.98
N GLU A 181 11.90 11.25 -5.06
CA GLU A 181 13.32 10.94 -5.24
C GLU A 181 13.56 10.20 -6.58
N ARG A 182 12.64 9.30 -6.93
CA ARG A 182 12.68 8.57 -8.20
C ARG A 182 12.63 9.51 -9.41
N SER A 183 11.79 10.54 -9.35
CA SER A 183 11.72 11.56 -10.39
C SER A 183 13.01 12.36 -10.51
N LEU A 184 13.59 12.78 -9.37
CA LEU A 184 14.86 13.52 -9.36
C LEU A 184 15.98 12.68 -9.99
N ILE A 185 16.11 11.43 -9.58
CA ILE A 185 17.11 10.50 -10.10
C ILE A 185 16.93 10.30 -11.61
N GLU A 186 15.72 9.97 -12.07
CA GLU A 186 15.46 9.67 -13.49
C GLU A 186 15.77 10.89 -14.39
N TYR A 187 15.34 12.08 -13.95
CA TYR A 187 15.63 13.33 -14.67
C TYR A 187 17.14 13.61 -14.67
N ASN A 188 17.78 13.61 -13.50
CA ASN A 188 19.20 13.95 -13.38
C ASN A 188 20.09 12.95 -14.13
N GLN A 189 19.82 11.65 -14.06
CA GLN A 189 20.58 10.64 -14.80
C GLN A 189 20.50 10.87 -16.31
N THR A 190 19.35 11.30 -16.82
CA THR A 190 19.20 11.66 -18.24
C THR A 190 20.07 12.87 -18.61
N VAL A 191 20.16 13.86 -17.71
CA VAL A 191 21.06 15.01 -17.88
C VAL A 191 22.53 14.59 -17.77
N PHE A 192 22.85 13.65 -16.88
CA PHE A 192 24.20 13.12 -16.71
C PHE A 192 24.67 12.37 -17.95
N GLU A 193 23.82 11.56 -18.57
CA GLU A 193 24.08 10.92 -19.87
C GLU A 193 24.48 11.97 -20.93
N TYR A 194 23.77 13.10 -20.97
CA TYR A 194 24.09 14.21 -21.86
C TYR A 194 25.44 14.87 -21.53
N LEU A 195 25.71 15.14 -20.25
CA LEU A 195 26.96 15.75 -19.82
C LEU A 195 28.17 14.84 -20.05
N ASP A 196 28.03 13.54 -19.80
CA ASP A 196 29.06 12.53 -20.09
C ASP A 196 29.39 12.51 -21.58
N LYS A 197 28.36 12.54 -22.44
CA LYS A 197 28.55 12.60 -23.89
C LYS A 197 29.23 13.89 -24.36
N LYS A 198 28.93 15.03 -23.73
CA LYS A 198 29.43 16.35 -24.16
C LYS A 198 30.81 16.70 -23.58
N PHE A 199 31.09 16.29 -22.36
CA PHE A 199 32.26 16.74 -21.58
C PHE A 199 33.12 15.59 -21.03
N GLY A 200 32.68 14.34 -21.20
CA GLY A 200 33.28 13.17 -20.55
C GLY A 200 32.98 13.14 -19.04
N GLU A 201 33.36 12.07 -18.34
CA GLU A 201 32.93 11.84 -16.95
C GLU A 201 33.63 12.71 -15.88
N LYS A 202 34.58 13.58 -16.27
CA LYS A 202 35.36 14.38 -15.31
C LYS A 202 34.50 15.33 -14.48
N TRP A 203 33.38 15.81 -15.03
CA TRP A 203 32.46 16.72 -14.34
C TRP A 203 31.86 16.10 -13.08
N ARG A 204 31.70 14.77 -13.03
CA ARG A 204 31.13 14.03 -11.88
C ARG A 204 31.96 14.20 -10.60
N LYS A 205 33.25 14.53 -10.71
CA LYS A 205 34.13 14.83 -9.57
C LYS A 205 34.10 16.29 -9.13
N GLU A 206 33.46 17.16 -9.92
CA GLU A 206 33.41 18.61 -9.70
C GLU A 206 32.03 19.10 -9.25
N ILE A 207 30.99 18.33 -9.53
CA ILE A 207 29.63 18.58 -9.07
C ILE A 207 29.54 18.39 -7.55
N ARG A 208 28.60 19.08 -6.91
CA ARG A 208 28.22 18.86 -5.50
C ARG A 208 27.75 17.42 -5.26
N ASP A 209 27.96 16.92 -4.04
CA ASP A 209 27.80 15.52 -3.64
C ASP A 209 26.36 15.15 -3.24
N ASP A 210 25.51 16.15 -2.99
CA ASP A 210 24.11 16.00 -2.62
C ASP A 210 23.15 15.93 -3.82
N VAL A 211 23.68 15.87 -5.05
CA VAL A 211 22.84 15.66 -6.24
C VAL A 211 22.42 14.19 -6.34
N SER A 212 21.11 13.96 -6.39
CA SER A 212 20.55 12.61 -6.56
C SER A 212 20.86 12.03 -7.94
N GLY A 213 21.23 10.75 -7.97
CA GLY A 213 21.42 9.95 -9.18
C GLY A 213 22.85 9.87 -9.72
N LEU A 214 23.84 10.40 -9.00
CA LEU A 214 25.25 10.38 -9.37
C LEU A 214 25.86 8.97 -9.39
#